data_AF-A0A2W1ASC6-F1
#
_entry.id   AF-A0A2W1ASC6-F1
#
_cell.length_a   1.000
_cell.length_b   1.000
_cell.length_c   1.000
_cell.angle_alpha   90.00
_cell.angle_beta   90.00
_cell.angle_gamma   90.00
#
_symmetry.space_group_name_H-M   'P 1'
#
loop_
_entity.id
_entity.type
_entity.pdbx_description
1 polymer ?
#
loop_
_entity_poly.entity_id
_entity_poly.type
_entity_poly.pdbx_seq_one_letter_code
_entity_poly.pdbx_strand_id
1 'polypeptide(L)'
;MLEEYRRIRWIIDGNLPQIESVRPDVTPLSRYTDDLITEAIKQKRWILTSNRLFLRDSNIPSNCPPIGIVDSASCSVEGLLRNLLHLEFRLLKRKERYSQLINSTERFFIEMDRSTFKVNSKGGFEELESWKVPSFAITQGVEGAPA
;
A
#
# COMPACT_ATOMS: atom_id res chain seq x y z
N MET A 1 17.39 6.10 17.87
CA MET A 1 16.72 4.82 18.22
C MET A 1 15.18 4.84 18.16
N LEU A 2 14.49 5.99 17.98
CA LEU A 2 13.01 6.05 17.92
C LEU A 2 12.39 5.87 16.51
N GLU A 3 13.19 5.83 15.45
CA GLU A 3 12.68 5.73 14.06
C GLU A 3 12.49 4.29 13.57
N GLU A 4 13.27 3.32 14.05
CA GLU A 4 13.18 1.92 13.59
C GLU A 4 11.84 1.25 13.89
N TYR A 5 11.17 1.62 14.99
CA TYR A 5 9.87 1.07 15.37
C TYR A 5 8.68 1.62 14.55
N ARG A 6 8.92 2.59 13.66
CA ARG A 6 7.89 3.21 12.83
C ARG A 6 8.03 2.90 11.34
N ARG A 7 8.72 1.82 10.99
CA ARG A 7 8.84 1.43 9.59
C ARG A 7 7.90 0.26 9.30
N ILE A 8 7.01 0.47 8.34
CA ILE A 8 6.27 -0.65 7.73
C ILE A 8 7.28 -1.43 6.90
N ARG A 9 7.25 -2.74 7.04
CA ARG A 9 8.13 -3.66 6.32
C ARG A 9 7.26 -4.59 5.50
N TRP A 10 7.49 -4.66 4.21
CA TRP A 10 6.64 -5.37 3.28
C TRP A 10 7.27 -6.68 2.83
N ILE A 11 6.41 -7.67 2.58
CA ILE A 11 6.71 -8.85 1.79
C ILE A 11 5.82 -8.84 0.54
N ILE A 12 6.42 -8.99 -0.64
CA ILE A 12 5.71 -8.93 -1.92
C ILE A 12 5.41 -10.33 -2.44
N ASP A 13 4.15 -10.60 -2.73
CA ASP A 13 3.65 -11.80 -3.39
C ASP A 13 4.32 -12.06 -4.75
N GLY A 14 4.45 -13.32 -5.16
CA GLY A 14 5.08 -13.73 -6.41
C GLY A 14 4.43 -13.14 -7.68
N ASN A 15 3.15 -12.76 -7.60
CA ASN A 15 2.38 -12.20 -8.72
C ASN A 15 2.60 -10.69 -8.96
N LEU A 16 3.44 -10.05 -8.16
CA LEU A 16 3.82 -8.64 -8.28
C LEU A 16 5.30 -8.51 -8.70
N PRO A 17 5.75 -7.32 -9.10
CA PRO A 17 7.17 -7.08 -9.39
C PRO A 17 8.06 -7.49 -8.21
N GLN A 18 8.96 -8.45 -8.43
CA GLN A 18 9.85 -8.99 -7.40
C GLN A 18 11.01 -8.03 -7.15
N ILE A 19 10.79 -7.06 -6.26
CA ILE A 19 11.71 -5.97 -5.98
C ILE A 19 12.23 -6.04 -4.55
N GLU A 20 13.45 -5.56 -4.35
CA GLU A 20 14.04 -5.37 -3.03
C GLU A 20 14.39 -3.89 -2.87
N SER A 21 13.92 -3.29 -1.78
CA SER A 21 14.16 -1.88 -1.50
C SER A 21 14.28 -1.66 0.00
N VAL A 22 15.11 -0.69 0.38
CA VAL A 22 15.21 -0.23 1.77
C VAL A 22 14.16 0.84 2.05
N ARG A 23 13.74 1.63 1.05
CA ARG A 23 12.81 2.74 1.21
C ARG A 23 11.81 2.78 0.05
N PRO A 24 10.59 2.23 0.20
CA PRO A 24 10.05 1.55 1.40
C PRO A 24 10.79 0.22 1.68
N ASP A 25 10.72 -0.31 2.91
CA ASP A 25 11.37 -1.59 3.26
C ASP A 25 10.55 -2.73 2.64
N VAL A 26 11.08 -3.33 1.59
CA VAL A 26 10.39 -4.27 0.74
C VAL A 26 11.30 -5.45 0.45
N THR A 27 10.79 -6.66 0.65
CA THR A 27 11.48 -7.90 0.32
C THR A 27 10.54 -8.79 -0.51
N PRO A 28 11.00 -9.43 -1.60
CA PRO A 28 10.15 -10.31 -2.38
C PRO A 28 9.97 -11.67 -1.69
N LEU A 29 8.82 -12.31 -1.87
CA LEU A 29 8.52 -13.64 -1.33
C LEU A 29 9.55 -14.69 -1.77
N SER A 30 10.14 -14.51 -2.96
CA SER A 30 11.20 -15.39 -3.49
C SER A 30 12.46 -15.50 -2.63
N ARG A 31 12.64 -14.62 -1.64
CA ARG A 31 13.72 -14.73 -0.63
C ARG A 31 13.43 -15.77 0.45
N TYR A 32 12.22 -16.32 0.48
CA TYR A 32 11.72 -17.18 1.53
C TYR A 32 11.24 -18.52 0.97
N THR A 33 10.96 -19.47 1.88
CA THR A 33 10.64 -20.85 1.52
C THR A 33 9.18 -21.20 1.73
N ASP A 34 8.51 -20.57 2.69
CA ASP A 34 7.10 -20.85 2.98
C ASP A 34 6.15 -19.95 2.17
N ASP A 35 4.85 -20.17 2.32
CA ASP A 35 3.82 -19.33 1.71
C ASP A 35 3.83 -17.90 2.27
N LEU A 36 3.21 -17.00 1.51
CA LEU A 36 3.18 -15.56 1.77
C LEU A 36 2.69 -15.20 3.18
N ILE A 37 1.62 -15.84 3.67
CA ILE A 37 1.04 -15.51 4.97
C ILE A 37 1.95 -16.02 6.08
N THR A 38 2.44 -17.24 5.95
CA THR A 38 3.37 -17.84 6.92
C THR A 38 4.62 -16.99 7.08
N GLU A 39 5.24 -16.56 5.99
CA GLU A 39 6.44 -15.71 6.04
C GLU A 39 6.14 -14.31 6.57
N ALA A 40 5.02 -13.71 6.19
CA ALA A 40 4.61 -12.41 6.71
C ALA A 40 4.46 -12.42 8.24
N ILE A 41 3.86 -13.48 8.79
CA ILE A 41 3.72 -13.66 10.25
C ILE A 41 5.10 -13.87 10.90
N LYS A 42 5.92 -14.80 10.38
CA LYS A 42 7.26 -15.11 10.92
C LYS A 42 8.18 -13.89 10.95
N GLN A 43 8.22 -13.15 9.84
CA GLN A 43 9.10 -12.00 9.66
C GLN A 43 8.51 -10.70 10.24
N LYS A 44 7.25 -10.72 10.69
CA LYS A 44 6.48 -9.54 11.10
C LYS A 44 6.50 -8.46 10.02
N ARG A 45 6.15 -8.85 8.79
CA ARG A 45 6.08 -8.01 7.59
C ARG A 45 4.63 -7.93 7.11
N TRP A 46 4.21 -6.76 6.63
CA TRP A 46 2.93 -6.56 5.98
C TRP A 46 2.95 -7.22 4.60
N ILE A 47 1.80 -7.71 4.15
CA ILE A 47 1.71 -8.40 2.87
C ILE A 47 1.37 -7.40 1.79
N LEU A 48 1.98 -7.55 0.62
CA LEU A 48 1.57 -6.88 -0.61
C LEU A 48 1.25 -7.91 -1.68
N THR A 49 0.04 -7.89 -2.23
CA THR A 49 -0.43 -8.89 -3.19
C THR A 49 -1.39 -8.26 -4.21
N SER A 50 -1.56 -8.90 -5.36
CA SER A 50 -2.62 -8.58 -6.32
C SER A 50 -3.85 -9.49 -6.17
N ASN A 51 -3.79 -10.46 -5.25
CA ASN A 51 -4.85 -11.43 -5.07
C ASN A 51 -6.05 -10.79 -4.35
N ARG A 52 -7.08 -10.47 -5.14
CA ARG A 52 -8.33 -9.87 -4.67
C ARG A 52 -9.13 -10.76 -3.69
N LEU A 53 -8.80 -12.05 -3.54
CA LEU A 53 -9.43 -12.89 -2.52
C LEU A 53 -9.18 -12.38 -1.10
N PHE A 54 -8.05 -11.69 -0.87
CA PHE A 54 -7.73 -11.05 0.41
C PHE A 54 -8.59 -9.81 0.74
N LEU A 55 -9.46 -9.37 -0.17
CA LEU A 55 -10.49 -8.36 0.12
C LEU A 55 -11.63 -8.93 0.97
N ARG A 56 -11.73 -10.26 1.10
CA ARG A 56 -12.75 -10.94 1.90
C ARG A 56 -12.10 -11.50 3.16
N ASP A 57 -12.82 -11.42 4.28
CA ASP A 57 -12.32 -11.87 5.60
C ASP A 57 -12.28 -13.41 5.76
N SER A 58 -12.89 -14.16 4.83
CA SER A 58 -12.98 -15.62 4.94
C SER A 58 -11.65 -16.26 4.58
N ASN A 59 -11.01 -16.91 5.57
CA ASN A 59 -9.82 -17.77 5.49
C ASN A 59 -8.46 -17.14 5.84
N ILE A 60 -8.42 -15.98 6.48
CA ILE A 60 -7.14 -15.41 6.94
C ILE A 60 -6.98 -15.59 8.46
N PRO A 61 -5.82 -16.06 8.96
CA PRO A 61 -5.57 -16.16 10.39
C PRO A 61 -5.76 -14.83 11.13
N SER A 62 -6.25 -14.87 12.38
CA SER A 62 -6.48 -13.69 13.21
C SER A 62 -5.21 -12.93 13.59
N ASN A 63 -4.05 -13.58 13.49
CA ASN A 63 -2.73 -12.98 13.70
C ASN A 63 -2.05 -12.53 12.40
N CYS A 64 -2.75 -12.61 11.26
CA CYS A 64 -2.19 -12.19 9.99
C CYS A 64 -1.92 -10.68 10.03
N PRO A 65 -0.72 -10.24 9.60
CA PRO A 65 -0.42 -8.82 9.52
C PRO A 65 -1.33 -8.12 8.49
N PRO A 66 -1.30 -6.78 8.46
CA PRO A 66 -2.05 -6.03 7.47
C PRO A 66 -1.64 -6.40 6.03
N ILE A 67 -2.60 -6.29 5.11
CA ILE A 67 -2.43 -6.66 3.69
C ILE A 67 -2.77 -5.45 2.82
N GLY A 68 -1.84 -5.10 1.93
CA GLY A 68 -2.08 -4.25 0.77
C GLY A 68 -2.43 -5.09 -0.46
N ILE A 69 -3.61 -4.85 -1.02
CA ILE A 69 -4.11 -5.46 -2.25
C ILE A 69 -3.98 -4.43 -3.37
N VAL A 70 -3.12 -4.71 -4.34
CA VAL A 70 -2.82 -3.81 -5.46
C VAL A 70 -3.65 -4.21 -6.68
N ASP A 71 -4.20 -3.22 -7.37
CA ASP A 71 -4.74 -3.46 -8.71
C ASP A 71 -3.61 -3.64 -9.72
N SER A 72 -3.34 -4.88 -10.12
CA SER A 72 -2.14 -5.25 -10.88
C SER A 72 -2.16 -4.87 -12.36
N ALA A 73 -3.29 -4.40 -12.89
CA ALA A 73 -3.45 -4.09 -14.32
C ALA A 73 -2.42 -3.07 -14.85
N SER A 74 -1.85 -2.22 -13.97
CA SER A 74 -0.86 -1.20 -14.31
C SER A 74 0.28 -1.10 -13.30
N CYS A 75 0.67 -2.21 -12.67
CA CYS A 75 1.67 -2.21 -11.60
C CYS A 75 3.12 -2.21 -12.14
N SER A 76 3.72 -1.02 -12.30
CA SER A 76 5.17 -0.87 -12.50
C SER A 76 5.94 -0.86 -11.17
N VAL A 77 7.24 -1.11 -11.23
CA VAL A 77 8.13 -1.06 -10.06
C VAL A 77 8.09 0.32 -9.40
N GLU A 78 8.23 1.38 -10.20
CA GLU A 78 8.24 2.76 -9.73
C GLU A 78 6.89 3.16 -9.16
N GLY A 79 5.80 2.73 -9.80
CA GLY A 79 4.45 2.92 -9.29
C GLY A 79 4.29 2.26 -7.93
N LEU A 80 4.72 1.01 -7.79
CA LEU A 80 4.59 0.24 -6.56
C LEU A 80 5.32 0.93 -5.41
N LEU A 81 6.60 1.25 -5.61
CA LEU A 81 7.42 1.94 -4.61
C LEU A 81 6.82 3.28 -4.20
N ARG A 82 6.34 4.06 -5.18
CA ARG A 82 5.69 5.35 -4.95
C ARG A 82 4.40 5.22 -4.13
N ASN A 83 3.54 4.27 -4.46
CA ASN A 83 2.28 4.04 -3.73
C ASN A 83 2.53 3.54 -2.30
N LEU A 84 3.50 2.65 -2.11
CA LEU A 84 3.90 2.17 -0.79
C LEU A 84 4.45 3.30 0.09
N LEU A 85 5.37 4.12 -0.44
CA LEU A 85 5.89 5.28 0.30
C LEU A 85 4.79 6.26 0.69
N HIS A 86 3.83 6.48 -0.21
CA HIS A 86 2.69 7.34 0.04
C HIS A 86 1.82 6.80 1.18
N LEU A 87 1.46 5.52 1.11
CA LEU A 87 0.69 4.85 2.14
C LEU A 87 1.39 4.88 3.50
N GLU A 88 2.69 4.55 3.54
CA GLU A 88 3.51 4.64 4.75
C GLU A 88 3.45 6.03 5.35
N PHE A 89 3.71 7.07 4.55
CA PHE A 89 3.68 8.45 5.00
C PHE A 89 2.33 8.81 5.65
N ARG A 90 1.22 8.41 5.02
CA ARG A 90 -0.14 8.68 5.52
C ARG A 90 -0.44 7.99 6.84
N LEU A 91 -0.09 6.71 6.95
CA LEU A 91 -0.30 5.92 8.16
C LEU A 91 0.56 6.45 9.31
N LEU A 92 1.83 6.79 9.04
CA LEU A 92 2.77 7.29 10.04
C LEU A 92 2.45 8.71 10.53
N LYS A 93 1.81 9.54 9.69
CA LYS A 93 1.32 10.86 10.11
C LYS A 93 0.24 10.77 11.20
N ARG A 94 -0.51 9.65 11.27
CA ARG A 94 -1.53 9.37 12.28
C ARG A 94 -1.01 8.40 13.34
N LYS A 95 -0.03 8.83 14.15
CA LYS A 95 0.72 7.99 15.12
C LYS A 95 -0.15 7.10 16.00
N GLU A 96 -1.28 7.60 16.52
CA GLU A 96 -2.20 6.84 17.38
C GLU A 96 -2.89 5.68 16.65
N ARG A 97 -3.21 5.85 15.36
CA ARG A 97 -3.76 4.78 14.53
C ARG A 97 -2.69 3.78 14.12
N TYR A 98 -1.45 4.22 13.90
CA TYR A 98 -0.37 3.34 13.49
C TYR A 98 -0.07 2.23 14.49
N SER A 99 0.01 2.53 15.79
CA SER A 99 0.27 1.51 16.81
C SER A 99 -0.81 0.44 16.87
N GLN A 100 -2.07 0.81 16.60
CA GLN A 100 -3.19 -0.12 16.50
C GLN A 100 -3.10 -1.00 15.25
N LEU A 101 -2.55 -0.47 14.15
CA LEU A 101 -2.45 -1.17 12.87
C LEU A 101 -1.41 -2.31 12.87
N ILE A 102 -0.31 -2.18 13.61
CA ILE A 102 0.80 -3.16 13.60
C ILE A 102 0.33 -4.57 13.95
N ASN A 103 -0.63 -4.69 14.87
CA ASN A 103 -1.18 -5.96 15.35
C ASN A 103 -2.61 -6.20 14.86
N SER A 104 -2.97 -5.63 13.70
CA SER A 104 -4.31 -5.72 13.14
C SER A 104 -4.34 -6.58 11.88
N THR A 105 -5.51 -7.11 11.56
CA THR A 105 -5.80 -7.82 10.30
C THR A 105 -6.35 -6.88 9.24
N GLU A 106 -5.91 -5.63 9.24
CA GLU A 106 -6.47 -4.59 8.37
C GLU A 106 -6.09 -4.82 6.91
N ARG A 107 -6.94 -4.32 6.01
CA ARG A 107 -6.82 -4.51 4.57
C ARG A 107 -6.88 -3.18 3.87
N PHE A 108 -5.99 -2.99 2.90
CA PHE A 108 -5.89 -1.79 2.09
C PHE A 108 -6.01 -2.18 0.62
N PHE A 109 -6.88 -1.52 -0.13
CA PHE A 109 -6.93 -1.65 -1.58
C PHE A 109 -6.23 -0.44 -2.22
N ILE A 110 -5.25 -0.71 -3.08
CA ILE A 110 -4.38 0.29 -3.69
C ILE A 110 -4.66 0.28 -5.20
N GLU A 111 -5.35 1.33 -5.65
CA GLU A 111 -5.44 1.66 -7.06
C GLU A 111 -4.21 2.48 -7.43
N MET A 112 -3.31 1.87 -8.20
CA MET A 112 -2.02 2.43 -8.56
C MET A 112 -2.12 3.88 -9.04
N ASP A 113 -1.43 4.77 -8.34
CA ASP A 113 -1.34 6.22 -8.64
C ASP A 113 -2.68 6.96 -8.69
N ARG A 114 -3.72 6.37 -8.10
CA ARG A 114 -5.07 6.93 -8.10
C ARG A 114 -5.59 7.10 -6.70
N SER A 115 -5.77 6.00 -5.98
CA SER A 115 -6.46 6.02 -4.70
C SER A 115 -6.02 4.88 -3.81
N THR A 116 -6.15 5.07 -2.50
CA THR A 116 -6.00 4.00 -1.52
C THR A 116 -7.19 3.97 -0.59
N PHE A 117 -7.74 2.78 -0.39
CA PHE A 117 -8.93 2.54 0.39
C PHE A 117 -8.60 1.59 1.54
N LYS A 118 -9.20 1.82 2.70
CA LYS A 118 -9.29 0.82 3.76
C LYS A 118 -10.51 -0.04 3.49
N VAL A 119 -10.35 -1.36 3.52
CA VAL A 119 -11.49 -2.28 3.43
C VAL A 119 -12.05 -2.48 4.83
N ASN A 120 -13.35 -2.27 5.01
CA ASN A 120 -14.02 -2.53 6.28
C ASN A 120 -14.47 -4.00 6.37
N SER A 121 -14.84 -4.44 7.58
CA SER A 121 -15.28 -5.81 7.87
C SER A 121 -16.57 -6.25 7.15
N LYS A 122 -17.25 -5.33 6.46
CA LYS A 122 -18.43 -5.62 5.63
C LYS A 122 -18.09 -5.66 4.13
N GLY A 123 -16.80 -5.56 3.77
CA GLY A 123 -16.32 -5.50 2.39
C GLY A 123 -16.53 -4.15 1.70
N GLY A 124 -16.92 -3.11 2.44
CA GLY A 124 -17.00 -1.74 1.94
C GLY A 124 -15.65 -1.04 1.93
N PHE A 125 -15.53 -0.01 1.11
CA PHE A 125 -14.31 0.78 0.98
C PHE A 125 -14.46 2.14 1.67
N GLU A 126 -13.57 2.42 2.62
CA GLU A 126 -13.38 3.76 3.18
C GLU A 126 -12.17 4.38 2.48
N GLU A 127 -12.40 5.42 1.67
CA GLU A 127 -11.31 6.12 0.99
C GLU A 127 -10.36 6.76 2.02
N LEU A 128 -9.11 6.32 2.03
CA LEU A 128 -8.07 6.93 2.84
C LEU A 128 -7.47 8.14 2.13
N GLU A 129 -7.43 8.06 0.79
CA GLU A 129 -6.87 9.08 -0.07
C GLU A 129 -7.15 8.84 -1.56
N SER A 130 -7.30 9.95 -2.29
CA SER A 130 -7.12 10.07 -3.73
C SER A 130 -5.90 10.94 -4.03
N TRP A 131 -5.09 10.51 -4.98
CA TRP A 131 -3.97 11.24 -5.54
C TRP A 131 -4.55 12.45 -6.28
N LYS A 132 -4.28 13.65 -5.78
CA LYS A 132 -4.66 14.87 -6.49
C LYS A 132 -3.88 14.91 -7.80
N VAL A 133 -4.56 14.70 -8.92
CA VAL A 133 -4.03 15.03 -10.23
C VAL A 133 -3.77 16.54 -10.23
N PRO A 134 -2.55 17.01 -10.57
CA PRO A 134 -2.32 18.43 -10.72
C PRO A 134 -3.31 18.99 -11.74
N SER A 135 -4.24 19.82 -11.29
CA SER A 135 -5.05 20.62 -12.18
C SER A 135 -4.14 21.66 -12.81
N PHE A 136 -3.69 21.42 -14.04
CA PHE A 136 -3.07 22.47 -14.83
C PHE A 136 -4.19 23.46 -15.12
N ALA A 137 -4.22 24.58 -14.39
CA ALA A 137 -4.97 25.73 -14.86
C ALA A 137 -4.33 26.09 -16.21
N ILE A 138 -5.04 25.84 -17.30
CA ILE A 138 -4.70 26.44 -18.59
C ILE A 138 -4.93 27.93 -18.38
N THR A 139 -3.87 28.66 -18.06
CA THR A 139 -3.88 30.11 -18.16
C THR A 139 -4.12 30.40 -19.63
N GLN A 140 -5.36 30.68 -20.02
CA GLN A 140 -5.63 31.22 -21.34
C GLN A 140 -4.82 32.51 -21.44
N GLY A 141 -3.79 32.46 -22.30
CA GLY A 141 -2.94 33.58 -22.62
C GLY A 141 -3.79 34.75 -23.08
N VAL A 142 -3.46 35.92 -22.55
CA VAL A 142 -3.97 37.20 -22.99
C VAL A 142 -3.61 37.36 -24.47
N GLU A 143 -4.57 37.16 -25.37
CA GLU A 143 -4.48 37.60 -26.76
C GLU A 143 -5.60 38.59 -27.04
N GLY A 144 -5.20 39.84 -27.29
CA GLY A 144 -6.15 40.89 -27.68
C GLY A 144 -5.68 42.32 -27.41
N ALA A 145 -4.44 42.65 -27.74
CA ALA A 145 -4.14 44.02 -28.15
C ALA A 145 -4.37 44.12 -29.66
N PRO A 146 -5.15 45.11 -30.12
CA PRO A 146 -4.66 45.85 -31.27
C PRO A 146 -4.83 47.37 -31.12
N ALA A 147 -3.75 48.04 -31.52
CA ALA A 147 -3.60 49.38 -32.13
C ALA A 147 -4.30 50.58 -31.48
#